data_AF-A0A6B9ZC28-F1
#
_entry.id   AF-A0A6B9ZC28-F1
#
_cell.length_a   1.000
_cell.length_b   1.000
_cell.length_c   1.000
_cell.angle_alpha   90.00
_cell.angle_beta   90.00
_cell.angle_gamma   90.00
#
_symmetry.space_group_name_H-M   'P 1'
#
loop_
_entity.id
_entity.type
_entity.pdbx_description
1 polymer ?
#
loop_
_entity_poly.entity_id
_entity_poly.type
_entity_poly.pdbx_seq_one_letter_code
_entity_poly.pdbx_strand_id
1 'polypeptide(L)'
;MRLRLRYCMLLLVSLPVLAQKPKTGLSFTSSKQQQISVYKGTIIVNGNKTFHFAEDSINYASKRNRIEEDKGNVFLFLDVKAGPKKNRLYVFSINNSVADSILTTVSSDIKDWDHDGLLEFGGSELAEPHPSADSIYYLPAKFYEIRKGRIEYDAEYTEKIDKKVNGTFIANPVGTNGRNKAIPKPKGRP
;
A
#
# COMPACT_ATOMS: atom_id res chain seq x y z
N MET A 1 63.74 -31.32 -12.74
CA MET A 1 62.32 -30.92 -12.84
C MET A 1 62.19 -29.49 -12.33
N ARG A 2 61.80 -28.52 -13.19
CA ARG A 2 61.68 -27.09 -12.83
C ARG A 2 60.20 -26.74 -12.72
N LEU A 3 59.67 -26.54 -11.51
CA LEU A 3 58.34 -25.95 -11.32
C LEU A 3 58.45 -24.42 -11.37
N ARG A 4 57.85 -23.80 -12.40
CA ARG A 4 57.65 -22.35 -12.47
C ARG A 4 56.31 -22.03 -11.79
N LEU A 5 56.36 -21.51 -10.57
CA LEU A 5 55.20 -20.94 -9.89
C LEU A 5 54.81 -19.64 -10.62
N ARG A 6 53.70 -19.68 -11.37
CA ARG A 6 53.09 -18.48 -11.97
C ARG A 6 52.31 -17.76 -10.85
N TYR A 7 52.80 -16.61 -10.41
CA TYR A 7 52.08 -15.71 -9.53
C TYR A 7 50.87 -15.12 -10.27
N CYS A 8 49.68 -15.65 -9.99
CA CYS A 8 48.42 -14.99 -10.34
C CYS A 8 48.08 -13.99 -9.24
N MET A 9 48.41 -12.72 -9.47
CA MET A 9 48.01 -11.62 -8.59
C MET A 9 46.50 -11.38 -8.77
N LEU A 10 45.68 -11.99 -7.90
CA LEU A 10 44.25 -11.69 -7.80
C LEU A 10 44.08 -10.32 -7.14
N LEU A 11 43.95 -9.29 -7.97
CA LEU A 11 43.56 -7.95 -7.56
C LEU A 11 42.07 -7.98 -7.17
N LEU A 12 41.79 -8.24 -5.88
CA LEU A 12 40.47 -8.06 -5.29
C LEU A 12 40.17 -6.55 -5.23
N VAL A 13 39.54 -6.03 -6.28
CA VAL A 13 38.96 -4.69 -6.28
C VAL A 13 37.76 -4.71 -5.32
N SER A 14 38.02 -4.40 -4.05
CA SER A 14 36.97 -4.10 -3.07
C SER A 14 36.36 -2.75 -3.45
N LEU A 15 35.29 -2.78 -4.24
CA LEU A 15 34.48 -1.58 -4.46
C LEU A 15 33.92 -1.15 -3.11
N PRO A 16 34.14 0.10 -2.67
CA PRO A 16 33.50 0.60 -1.46
C PRO A 16 32.00 0.54 -1.69
N VAL A 17 31.30 -0.25 -0.88
CA VAL A 17 29.84 -0.19 -0.78
C VAL A 17 29.53 1.18 -0.20
N LEU A 18 29.23 2.14 -1.06
CA LEU A 18 28.69 3.43 -0.65
C LEU A 18 27.36 3.13 0.07
N ALA A 19 27.35 3.30 1.39
CA ALA A 19 26.13 3.20 2.17
C ALA A 19 25.12 4.21 1.62
N GLN A 20 24.09 3.70 0.92
CA GLN A 20 23.02 4.53 0.41
C GLN A 20 22.31 5.17 1.60
N LYS A 21 22.33 6.50 1.68
CA LYS A 21 21.59 7.23 2.71
C LYS A 21 20.13 6.79 2.63
N PRO A 22 19.47 6.53 3.77
CA PRO A 22 18.06 6.12 3.76
C PRO A 22 17.22 7.16 3.02
N LYS A 23 16.34 6.68 2.15
CA LYS A 23 15.43 7.54 1.38
C LYS A 23 14.48 8.23 2.36
N THR A 24 14.57 9.56 2.44
CA THR A 24 13.80 10.40 3.39
C THR A 24 12.82 11.33 2.68
N GLY A 25 12.68 11.16 1.36
CA GLY A 25 11.76 11.95 0.57
C GLY A 25 11.30 11.25 -0.71
N LEU A 26 10.21 11.76 -1.24
CA LEU A 26 9.62 11.40 -2.53
C LEU A 26 9.49 12.68 -3.36
N SER A 27 9.63 12.55 -4.67
CA SER A 27 9.36 13.61 -5.61
C SER A 27 8.67 13.00 -6.83
N PHE A 28 7.58 13.63 -7.24
CA PHE A 28 6.75 13.25 -8.37
C PHE A 28 6.41 14.50 -9.17
N THR A 29 6.19 14.31 -10.47
CA THR A 29 5.69 15.36 -11.37
C THR A 29 4.47 14.80 -12.06
N SER A 30 3.32 15.46 -11.92
CA SER A 30 2.09 15.04 -12.61
C SER A 30 2.10 15.44 -14.09
N SER A 31 1.17 14.88 -14.87
CA SER A 31 0.96 15.27 -16.27
C SER A 31 0.60 16.76 -16.44
N LYS A 32 0.03 17.36 -15.39
CA LYS A 32 -0.27 18.80 -15.28
C LYS A 32 0.93 19.64 -14.83
N GLN A 33 2.14 19.07 -14.80
CA GLN A 33 3.37 19.71 -14.35
C GLN A 33 3.34 20.17 -12.88
N GLN A 34 2.48 19.58 -12.05
CA GLN A 34 2.50 19.86 -10.62
C GLN A 34 3.67 19.10 -9.98
N GLN A 35 4.51 19.82 -9.24
CA GLN A 35 5.62 19.24 -8.50
C GLN A 35 5.11 18.81 -7.12
N ILE A 36 5.09 17.51 -6.87
CA ILE A 36 4.58 16.91 -5.64
C ILE A 36 5.76 16.29 -4.91
N SER A 37 6.13 16.85 -3.77
CA SER A 37 7.20 16.33 -2.93
C SER A 37 6.66 15.89 -1.58
N VAL A 38 7.19 14.81 -1.05
CA VAL A 38 6.91 14.36 0.32
C VAL A 38 8.22 14.28 1.07
N TYR A 39 8.36 15.04 2.13
CA TYR A 39 9.60 15.12 2.89
C TYR A 39 9.29 15.24 4.37
N LYS A 40 9.85 14.35 5.19
CA LYS A 40 9.67 14.33 6.65
C LYS A 40 8.21 14.49 7.08
N GLY A 41 7.31 13.67 6.51
CA GLY A 41 5.89 13.72 6.82
C GLY A 41 5.16 14.97 6.31
N THR A 42 5.75 15.76 5.43
CA THR A 42 5.11 16.96 4.85
C THR A 42 4.87 16.76 3.36
N ILE A 43 3.63 16.97 2.91
CA ILE A 43 3.27 17.00 1.50
C ILE A 43 3.39 18.45 1.01
N ILE A 44 4.19 18.63 -0.03
CA ILE A 44 4.49 19.92 -0.65
C ILE A 44 4.05 19.84 -2.10
N VAL A 45 3.18 20.75 -2.53
CA VAL A 45 2.71 20.82 -3.92
C VAL A 45 3.05 22.18 -4.49
N ASN A 46 3.83 22.22 -5.58
CA ASN A 46 4.33 23.45 -6.21
C ASN A 46 5.01 24.41 -5.21
N GLY A 47 5.76 23.86 -4.25
CA GLY A 47 6.44 24.63 -3.19
C GLY A 47 5.56 24.98 -1.98
N ASN A 48 4.24 24.81 -2.06
CA ASN A 48 3.33 25.07 -0.94
C ASN A 48 3.26 23.85 -0.01
N LYS A 49 3.42 24.04 1.29
CA LYS A 49 3.15 23.00 2.29
C LYS A 49 1.64 22.88 2.45
N THR A 50 1.09 21.68 2.20
CA THR A 50 -0.36 21.47 2.09
C THR A 50 -0.90 20.51 3.13
N PHE A 51 -0.10 19.54 3.54
CA PHE A 51 -0.45 18.56 4.56
C PHE A 51 0.78 18.21 5.38
N HIS A 52 0.59 18.02 6.69
CA HIS A 52 1.63 17.56 7.59
C HIS A 52 1.08 16.43 8.47
N PHE A 53 1.74 15.28 8.43
CA PHE A 53 1.43 14.17 9.32
C PHE A 53 1.88 14.51 10.74
N ALA A 54 1.12 14.09 11.75
CA ALA A 54 1.53 14.25 13.15
C ALA A 54 2.86 13.54 13.45
N GLU A 55 3.11 12.41 12.78
CA GLU A 55 4.35 11.64 12.86
C GLU A 55 4.78 11.16 11.46
N ASP A 56 6.09 11.16 11.20
CA ASP A 56 6.65 10.66 9.93
C ASP A 56 6.78 9.14 9.93
N SER A 57 5.64 8.47 9.78
CA SER A 57 5.55 7.01 9.67
C SER A 57 5.56 6.52 8.21
N ILE A 58 5.93 7.37 7.25
CA ILE A 58 5.92 7.03 5.83
C ILE A 58 7.03 6.03 5.51
N ASN A 59 6.68 4.96 4.82
CA ASN A 59 7.63 3.99 4.29
C ASN A 59 8.19 4.47 2.94
N TYR A 60 9.10 5.44 2.92
CA TYR A 60 9.63 6.08 1.70
C TYR A 60 10.22 5.12 0.65
N ALA A 61 10.68 3.94 1.07
CA ALA A 61 11.21 2.90 0.18
C ALA A 61 10.12 2.10 -0.55
N SER A 62 8.85 2.21 -0.13
CA SER A 62 7.74 1.47 -0.72
C SER A 62 7.49 1.87 -2.17
N LYS A 63 7.33 0.87 -3.05
CA LYS A 63 6.92 1.07 -4.45
C LYS A 63 5.45 1.48 -4.58
N ARG A 64 4.67 1.35 -3.51
CA ARG A 64 3.27 1.80 -3.43
C ARG A 64 3.17 3.32 -3.29
N ASN A 65 4.27 3.98 -2.91
CA ASN A 65 4.35 5.42 -2.96
C ASN A 65 4.44 5.88 -4.41
N ARG A 66 3.34 6.38 -4.96
CA ARG A 66 3.29 6.83 -6.34
C ARG A 66 2.12 7.80 -6.54
N ILE A 67 2.13 8.46 -7.68
CA ILE A 67 0.95 9.16 -8.17
C ILE A 67 0.24 8.28 -9.19
N GLU A 68 -1.09 8.34 -9.20
CA GLU A 68 -1.93 7.85 -10.29
C GLU A 68 -2.78 8.97 -10.83
N GLU A 69 -3.03 8.94 -12.13
CA GLU A 69 -3.78 9.97 -12.81
C GLU A 69 -4.92 9.37 -13.62
N ASP A 70 -6.13 9.87 -13.41
CA ASP A 70 -7.29 9.51 -14.24
C ASP A 70 -8.15 10.73 -14.53
N LYS A 71 -8.53 10.89 -15.81
CA LYS A 71 -9.26 12.06 -16.33
C LYS A 71 -8.70 13.40 -15.86
N GLY A 72 -7.38 13.49 -15.72
CA GLY A 72 -6.67 14.69 -15.26
C GLY A 72 -6.73 14.94 -13.75
N ASN A 73 -7.38 14.07 -12.96
CA ASN A 73 -7.27 14.11 -11.50
C ASN A 73 -6.00 13.38 -11.09
N VAL A 74 -5.30 13.90 -10.09
CA VAL A 74 -4.04 13.35 -9.59
C VAL A 74 -4.28 12.82 -8.18
N PHE A 75 -3.92 11.56 -7.96
CA PHE A 75 -4.03 10.88 -6.69
C PHE A 75 -2.64 10.50 -6.19
N LEU A 76 -2.24 11.01 -5.02
CA LEU A 76 -1.01 10.63 -4.37
C LEU A 76 -1.28 9.50 -3.37
N PHE A 77 -0.59 8.38 -3.55
CA PHE A 77 -0.64 7.23 -2.65
C PHE A 77 0.62 7.20 -1.79
N LEU A 78 0.43 7.02 -0.48
CA LEU A 78 1.52 6.90 0.50
C LEU A 78 1.33 5.67 1.38
N ASP A 79 2.33 4.80 1.40
CA ASP A 79 2.42 3.64 2.28
C ASP A 79 2.95 4.07 3.64
N VAL A 80 2.09 3.99 4.65
CA VAL A 80 2.35 4.47 6.02
C VAL A 80 2.35 3.28 6.96
N LYS A 81 3.39 3.17 7.79
CA LYS A 81 3.49 2.14 8.81
C LYS A 81 2.39 2.31 9.85
N ALA A 82 1.74 1.21 10.23
CA ALA A 82 0.65 1.22 11.21
C ALA A 82 0.76 0.06 12.21
N GLY A 83 1.98 -0.40 12.48
CA GLY A 83 2.24 -1.52 13.40
C GLY A 83 1.50 -1.36 14.73
N PRO A 84 0.90 -2.44 15.28
CA PRO A 84 1.03 -3.85 14.88
C PRO A 84 0.13 -4.28 13.71
N LYS A 85 -0.73 -3.39 13.20
CA LYS A 85 -1.62 -3.70 12.07
C LYS A 85 -0.86 -3.66 10.75
N LYS A 86 -1.47 -4.14 9.67
CA LYS A 86 -0.91 -3.93 8.32
C LYS A 86 -0.73 -2.43 8.08
N ASN A 87 0.29 -2.08 7.30
CA ASN A 87 0.49 -0.72 6.82
C ASN A 87 -0.79 -0.18 6.18
N ARG A 88 -0.91 1.15 6.15
CA ARG A 88 -2.02 1.85 5.52
C ARG A 88 -1.57 2.48 4.22
N LEU A 89 -2.48 2.49 3.26
CA LEU A 89 -2.37 3.33 2.09
C LEU A 89 -3.19 4.58 2.35
N TYR A 90 -2.51 5.72 2.52
CA TYR A 90 -3.13 7.02 2.58
C TYR A 90 -3.24 7.56 1.15
N VAL A 91 -4.41 8.05 0.78
CA VAL A 91 -4.67 8.58 -0.54
C VAL A 91 -5.07 10.03 -0.45
N PHE A 92 -4.38 10.86 -1.23
CA PHE A 92 -4.62 12.29 -1.32
C PHE A 92 -5.07 12.65 -2.73
N SER A 93 -6.09 13.49 -2.86
CA SER A 93 -6.37 14.19 -4.11
C SER A 93 -5.48 15.43 -4.19
N ILE A 94 -4.84 15.65 -5.34
CA ILE A 94 -4.00 16.82 -5.58
C ILE A 94 -4.72 17.78 -6.52
N ASN A 95 -5.21 18.89 -5.99
CA ASN A 95 -5.95 19.91 -6.75
C ASN A 95 -5.46 21.31 -6.38
N ASN A 96 -5.30 22.20 -7.37
CA ASN A 96 -4.98 23.62 -7.13
C ASN A 96 -3.78 23.85 -6.19
N SER A 97 -2.75 23.01 -6.28
CA SER A 97 -1.58 23.03 -5.40
C SER A 97 -1.87 22.71 -3.92
N VAL A 98 -2.94 21.97 -3.65
CA VAL A 98 -3.36 21.46 -2.33
C VAL A 98 -3.45 19.94 -2.38
N ALA A 99 -3.12 19.28 -1.26
CA ALA A 99 -3.28 17.85 -1.07
C ALA A 99 -4.36 17.57 -0.02
N ASP A 100 -5.49 17.03 -0.45
CA ASP A 100 -6.62 16.71 0.42
C ASP A 100 -6.66 15.21 0.68
N SER A 101 -6.64 14.80 1.95
CA SER A 101 -6.78 13.37 2.30
C SER A 101 -8.22 12.93 2.00
N ILE A 102 -8.37 11.93 1.12
CA ILE A 102 -9.68 11.46 0.66
C ILE A 102 -10.00 10.04 1.10
N LEU A 103 -8.97 9.22 1.39
CA LEU A 103 -9.16 7.84 1.78
C LEU A 103 -7.96 7.32 2.58
N THR A 104 -8.22 6.40 3.49
CA THR A 104 -7.20 5.55 4.11
C THR A 104 -7.69 4.10 4.06
N THR A 105 -6.86 3.20 3.56
CA THR A 105 -7.19 1.77 3.46
C THR A 105 -6.00 0.89 3.85
N VAL A 106 -6.18 -0.42 3.88
CA VAL A 106 -5.08 -1.38 4.06
C VAL A 106 -4.12 -1.26 2.87
N SER A 107 -2.82 -1.20 3.16
CA SER A 107 -1.78 -1.12 2.14
C SER A 107 -1.71 -2.39 1.29
N SER A 108 -1.93 -2.21 0.00
CA SER A 108 -1.79 -3.22 -1.04
C SER A 108 -1.05 -2.63 -2.24
N ASP A 109 -0.69 -3.50 -3.17
CA ASP A 109 -0.28 -3.02 -4.48
C ASP A 109 -1.50 -2.40 -5.18
N ILE A 110 -1.25 -1.35 -5.96
CA ILE A 110 -2.25 -0.68 -6.79
C ILE A 110 -2.09 -1.26 -8.18
N LYS A 111 -3.08 -2.02 -8.65
CA LYS A 111 -2.97 -2.83 -9.87
C LYS A 111 -4.37 -3.21 -10.35
N ASP A 112 -4.51 -3.36 -11.66
CA ASP A 112 -5.62 -4.05 -12.32
C ASP A 112 -5.55 -5.57 -12.03
N TRP A 113 -6.36 -6.04 -11.09
CA TRP A 113 -6.39 -7.42 -10.60
C TRP A 113 -7.38 -8.30 -11.34
N ASP A 114 -8.45 -7.75 -11.90
CA ASP A 114 -9.48 -8.49 -12.63
C ASP A 114 -9.50 -8.22 -14.14
N HIS A 115 -8.55 -7.42 -14.62
CA HIS A 115 -8.24 -7.17 -16.03
C HIS A 115 -9.31 -6.38 -16.78
N ASP A 116 -10.00 -5.48 -16.08
CA ASP A 116 -11.00 -4.59 -16.66
C ASP A 116 -10.43 -3.20 -17.07
N GLY A 117 -9.15 -2.97 -16.79
CA GLY A 117 -8.42 -1.74 -17.11
C GLY A 117 -8.55 -0.64 -16.06
N LEU A 118 -9.24 -0.90 -14.94
CA LEU A 118 -9.22 -0.06 -13.75
C LEU A 118 -8.09 -0.51 -12.82
N LEU A 119 -7.69 0.37 -11.89
CA LEU A 119 -6.67 0.02 -10.90
C LEU A 119 -7.35 -0.14 -9.55
N GLU A 120 -7.27 -1.34 -8.98
CA GLU A 120 -7.80 -1.59 -7.64
C GLU A 120 -6.70 -1.59 -6.59
N PHE A 121 -7.10 -1.22 -5.38
CA PHE A 121 -6.26 -1.22 -4.21
C PHE A 121 -7.10 -1.33 -2.93
N GLY A 122 -6.45 -1.67 -1.83
CA GLY A 122 -7.09 -1.98 -0.56
C GLY A 122 -6.94 -3.45 -0.19
N GLY A 123 -7.73 -3.88 0.78
CA GLY A 123 -7.65 -5.25 1.25
C GLY A 123 -8.20 -5.43 2.65
N SER A 124 -7.72 -6.48 3.31
CA SER A 124 -8.18 -6.90 4.63
C SER A 124 -7.04 -6.89 5.65
N GLU A 125 -7.41 -6.85 6.92
CA GLU A 125 -6.45 -6.93 8.03
C GLU A 125 -5.73 -8.28 8.12
N LEU A 126 -4.87 -8.42 9.12
CA LEU A 126 -4.42 -9.74 9.57
C LEU A 126 -5.58 -10.46 10.27
N ALA A 127 -5.65 -11.78 10.09
CA ALA A 127 -6.63 -12.59 10.79
C ALA A 127 -6.27 -12.65 12.28
N GLU A 128 -7.27 -12.39 13.12
CA GLU A 128 -7.12 -12.58 14.56
C GLU A 128 -7.34 -14.06 14.92
N PRO A 129 -6.56 -14.61 15.87
CA PRO A 129 -6.76 -15.97 16.34
C PRO A 129 -8.12 -16.10 17.03
N HIS A 130 -8.80 -17.21 16.78
CA HIS A 130 -10.08 -17.54 17.40
C HIS A 130 -9.89 -18.67 18.43
N PRO A 131 -10.55 -18.63 19.60
CA PRO A 131 -10.36 -19.66 20.65
C PRO A 131 -10.78 -21.07 20.23
N SER A 132 -11.81 -21.20 19.40
CA SER A 132 -12.20 -22.48 18.80
C SER A 132 -11.40 -22.77 17.54
N ALA A 133 -10.87 -23.99 17.42
CA ALA A 133 -10.05 -24.45 16.30
C ALA A 133 -10.81 -24.52 14.97
N ASP A 134 -12.13 -24.72 15.02
CA ASP A 134 -12.98 -24.90 13.84
C ASP A 134 -13.61 -23.58 13.36
N SER A 135 -13.26 -22.46 14.00
CA SER A 135 -13.83 -21.15 13.72
C SER A 135 -12.75 -20.12 13.51
N ILE A 136 -13.08 -19.09 12.73
CA ILE A 136 -12.27 -17.88 12.56
C ILE A 136 -13.17 -16.67 12.70
N TYR A 137 -12.60 -15.52 13.05
CA TYR A 137 -13.32 -14.26 12.89
C TYR A 137 -13.37 -13.90 11.40
N TYR A 138 -14.55 -13.47 10.94
CA TYR A 138 -14.72 -12.95 9.59
C TYR A 138 -13.71 -11.83 9.34
N LEU A 139 -13.05 -11.89 8.19
CA LEU A 139 -12.01 -10.95 7.82
C LEU A 139 -12.51 -10.07 6.66
N PRO A 140 -13.11 -8.91 6.94
CA PRO A 140 -13.65 -8.05 5.89
C PRO A 140 -12.52 -7.43 5.08
N ALA A 141 -12.63 -7.52 3.77
CA ALA A 141 -11.84 -6.71 2.86
C ALA A 141 -12.58 -5.41 2.49
N LYS A 142 -11.82 -4.41 2.06
CA LYS A 142 -12.36 -3.25 1.35
C LYS A 142 -11.42 -2.89 0.21
N PHE A 143 -11.92 -3.01 -1.01
CA PHE A 143 -11.22 -2.59 -2.23
C PHE A 143 -11.89 -1.37 -2.84
N TYR A 144 -11.08 -0.59 -3.53
CA TYR A 144 -11.48 0.62 -4.22
C TYR A 144 -10.84 0.63 -5.59
N GLU A 145 -11.54 1.21 -6.56
CA GLU A 145 -11.09 1.39 -7.94
C GLU A 145 -10.91 2.86 -8.26
N ILE A 146 -9.96 3.17 -9.15
CA ILE A 146 -9.86 4.50 -9.76
C ILE A 146 -10.70 4.50 -11.03
N ARG A 147 -11.81 5.26 -11.04
CA ARG A 147 -12.74 5.31 -12.17
C ARG A 147 -13.27 6.71 -12.41
N LYS A 148 -13.17 7.16 -13.67
CA LYS A 148 -13.70 8.45 -14.15
C LYS A 148 -13.24 9.65 -13.30
N GLY A 149 -11.97 9.64 -12.89
CA GLY A 149 -11.34 10.67 -12.08
C GLY A 149 -11.76 10.66 -10.62
N ARG A 150 -12.29 9.54 -10.13
CA ARG A 150 -12.72 9.35 -8.73
C ARG A 150 -12.19 8.04 -8.19
N ILE A 151 -12.19 7.95 -6.86
CA ILE A 151 -11.96 6.70 -6.15
C ILE A 151 -13.31 6.22 -5.65
N GLU A 152 -13.72 5.03 -6.08
CA GLU A 152 -15.01 4.44 -5.77
C GLU A 152 -14.83 3.11 -5.07
N TYR A 153 -15.79 2.73 -4.22
CA TYR A 153 -15.77 1.43 -3.55
C TYR A 153 -16.16 0.35 -4.55
N ASP A 154 -15.28 -0.64 -4.70
CA ASP A 154 -15.52 -1.78 -5.57
C ASP A 154 -16.19 -2.90 -4.78
N ALA A 155 -17.52 -2.89 -4.81
CA ALA A 155 -18.34 -3.86 -4.10
C ALA A 155 -18.21 -5.27 -4.67
N GLU A 156 -18.13 -5.40 -6.00
CA GLU A 156 -18.10 -6.69 -6.69
C GLU A 156 -16.78 -7.42 -6.41
N TYR A 157 -15.66 -6.73 -6.56
CA TYR A 157 -14.35 -7.30 -6.24
C TYR A 157 -14.20 -7.54 -4.74
N THR A 158 -14.70 -6.64 -3.89
CA THR A 158 -14.67 -6.87 -2.44
C THR A 158 -15.44 -8.13 -2.05
N GLU A 159 -16.65 -8.33 -2.56
CA GLU A 159 -17.44 -9.54 -2.29
C GLU A 159 -16.75 -10.80 -2.82
N LYS A 160 -16.15 -10.72 -4.01
CA LYS A 160 -15.35 -11.81 -4.61
C LYS A 160 -14.17 -12.20 -3.72
N ILE A 161 -13.42 -11.23 -3.20
CA ILE A 161 -12.29 -11.50 -2.29
C ILE A 161 -12.78 -12.02 -0.94
N ASP A 162 -13.85 -11.46 -0.39
CA ASP A 162 -14.43 -11.93 0.87
C ASP A 162 -14.88 -13.40 0.76
N LYS A 163 -15.60 -13.77 -0.30
CA LYS A 163 -15.95 -15.17 -0.57
C LYS A 163 -14.72 -16.06 -0.72
N LYS A 164 -13.67 -15.57 -1.39
CA LYS A 164 -12.42 -16.31 -1.58
C LYS A 164 -11.67 -16.55 -0.25
N VAL A 165 -11.63 -15.56 0.63
CA VAL A 165 -10.83 -15.60 1.88
C VAL A 165 -11.61 -16.23 3.04
N ASN A 166 -12.91 -15.94 3.12
CA ASN A 166 -13.78 -16.33 4.22
C ASN A 166 -14.71 -17.51 3.86
N GLY A 167 -14.78 -17.92 2.59
CA GLY A 167 -15.72 -18.93 2.10
C GLY A 167 -17.18 -18.44 1.99
N THR A 168 -17.47 -17.25 2.52
CA THR A 168 -18.80 -16.63 2.50
C THR A 168 -18.65 -15.10 2.53
N PHE A 169 -19.70 -14.38 2.14
CA PHE A 169 -19.78 -12.94 2.26
C PHE A 169 -20.79 -12.55 3.35
N ILE A 170 -20.41 -11.61 4.21
CA ILE A 170 -21.27 -11.07 5.26
C ILE A 170 -21.25 -9.54 5.17
N ALA A 171 -22.35 -8.94 4.71
CA ALA A 171 -22.46 -7.48 4.54
C ALA A 171 -22.23 -6.70 5.84
N ASN A 172 -22.69 -7.23 6.98
CA ASN A 172 -22.49 -6.64 8.31
C ASN A 172 -21.65 -7.58 9.19
N PRO A 173 -20.32 -7.51 9.08
CA PRO A 173 -19.42 -8.46 9.72
C PRO A 173 -19.23 -8.19 11.20
N VAL A 174 -19.51 -6.98 11.70
CA VAL A 174 -19.33 -6.61 13.11
C VAL A 174 -20.45 -7.23 13.96
N GLY A 175 -20.07 -7.96 15.00
CA GLY A 175 -20.96 -8.53 16.01
C GLY A 175 -21.26 -7.53 17.14
N THR A 176 -22.15 -7.92 18.05
CA THR A 176 -22.61 -7.08 19.17
C THR A 176 -21.51 -6.76 20.19
N ASN A 177 -20.42 -7.52 20.22
CA ASN A 177 -19.26 -7.33 21.08
C ASN A 177 -18.15 -6.46 20.45
N GLY A 178 -18.41 -5.85 19.29
CA GLY A 178 -17.43 -5.05 18.54
C GLY A 178 -16.36 -5.88 17.81
N ARG A 179 -16.37 -7.21 17.92
CA ARG A 179 -15.53 -8.11 17.12
C ARG A 179 -16.28 -8.54 15.87
N ASN A 180 -15.55 -8.97 14.86
CA ASN A 180 -16.18 -9.56 13.69
C ASN A 180 -16.87 -10.89 14.05
N LYS A 181 -17.92 -11.25 13.33
CA LYS A 181 -18.67 -12.48 13.50
C LYS A 181 -17.77 -13.69 13.30
N ALA A 182 -17.93 -14.71 14.14
CA ALA A 182 -17.27 -15.99 13.94
C ALA A 182 -17.92 -16.73 12.77
N ILE A 183 -17.10 -17.35 11.93
CA ILE A 183 -17.52 -18.21 10.83
C ILE A 183 -16.75 -19.54 10.89
N PRO A 184 -17.30 -20.63 10.33
CA PRO A 184 -16.56 -21.87 10.19
C PRO A 184 -15.26 -21.65 9.42
N LYS A 185 -14.18 -22.27 9.87
CA LYS A 185 -12.89 -22.18 9.19
C LYS A 185 -13.00 -22.82 7.78
N PRO A 186 -12.68 -22.09 6.70
CA PRO A 186 -12.72 -22.65 5.34
C PRO A 186 -11.72 -23.81 5.19
N LYS A 187 -12.11 -24.85 4.45
CA LYS A 187 -11.22 -25.98 4.14
C LYS A 187 -9.97 -25.47 3.40
N GLY A 188 -8.78 -25.84 3.87
CA GLY A 188 -7.50 -25.48 3.26
C GLY A 188 -6.81 -24.24 3.83
N ARG A 189 -7.35 -23.63 4.90
CA ARG A 189 -6.63 -22.60 5.68
C ARG A 189 -5.90 -23.28 6.86
N PRO A 190 -4.61 -23.00 7.10
CA PRO A 190 -3.90 -23.52 8.27
C PRO A 190 -4.55 -23.06 9.57
#